data_AF-A0AB74BVX1-F1
#
_entry.id   AF-A0AB74BVX1-F1
#
_cell.length_a   1.000
_cell.length_b   1.000
_cell.length_c   1.000
_cell.angle_alpha   90.00
_cell.angle_beta   90.00
_cell.angle_gamma   90.00
#
_symmetry.space_group_name_H-M   'P 1'
#
loop_
_entity.id
_entity.type
_entity.pdbx_description
1 polymer ?
#
loop_
_entity_poly.entity_id
_entity_poly.type
_entity_poly.pdbx_seq_one_letter_code
_entity_poly.pdbx_strand_id
1 'polypeptide(L)'
;MDAFENLPPEIIIRIFQDAADFVGIQSLLVVSPRVHAVFEAQAYRITEDLIISNPMTTMPEIKNLIRYTALVPGVHRSSVDNYIAVMCESTSSVLPRQMSFAELDRIVQIAAQVQRLACVCLSTMQQNFISAVEATPARSLCGAVRALKASEPFLWIEEYRVYWALWHLVYYSILSKAAKALPADSVQRIYACAVRSERDPARNEYIWTVAAVLSDLGLHPSYGDSKQQEPSEASWDLPEETPIPLFTSFEFSFEKYLIWSPQPVPESTPVICIWSRGVDTCDHSTVQTSKFSVYSRRLLRRIPASAAMRDIRPFRRLGVLLWDKWRVFSVGLIEKTRRGVIPTPDGGFLDSDSDDSPRLSLEEDASIWLAMVGKTL
;
A
#
# COMPACT_ATOMS: atom_id res chain seq x y z
N MET A 1 30.16 7.59 21.12
CA MET A 1 30.84 8.71 20.46
C MET A 1 29.98 9.05 19.26
N ASP A 2 29.43 10.26 19.19
CA ASP A 2 28.57 10.65 18.08
C ASP A 2 29.44 10.92 16.84
N ALA A 3 29.32 10.07 15.82
CA ALA A 3 30.10 10.17 14.59
C ALA A 3 29.84 11.48 13.81
N PHE A 4 28.74 12.18 14.11
CA PHE A 4 28.34 13.41 13.44
C PHE A 4 28.86 14.67 14.14
N GLU A 5 29.40 14.58 15.36
CA GLU A 5 29.86 15.75 16.15
C GLU A 5 30.83 16.65 15.38
N ASN A 6 31.75 16.03 14.62
CA ASN A 6 32.80 16.75 13.88
C ASN A 6 32.44 17.02 12.42
N LEU A 7 31.24 16.61 11.97
CA LEU A 7 30.83 16.83 10.58
C LEU A 7 30.32 18.27 10.37
N PRO A 8 30.74 18.93 9.28
CA PRO A 8 30.12 20.18 8.84
C PRO A 8 28.62 19.99 8.56
N PRO A 9 27.76 21.00 8.84
CA PRO A 9 26.32 20.92 8.58
C PRO A 9 26.00 20.54 7.12
N GLU A 10 26.81 20.97 6.17
CA GLU A 10 26.62 20.71 4.74
C GLU A 10 26.76 19.22 4.40
N ILE A 11 27.62 18.49 5.13
CA ILE A 11 27.78 17.05 4.97
C ILE A 11 26.57 16.32 5.56
N ILE A 12 26.08 16.77 6.72
CA ILE A 12 24.87 16.21 7.34
C ILE A 12 23.65 16.40 6.42
N ILE A 13 23.52 17.57 5.77
CA ILE A 13 22.47 17.83 4.78
C ILE A 13 22.56 16.87 3.60
N ARG A 14 23.76 16.60 3.07
CA ARG A 14 23.94 15.61 2.01
C ARG A 14 23.54 14.21 2.46
N ILE A 15 23.89 13.81 3.69
CA ILE A 15 23.47 12.52 4.25
C ILE A 15 21.93 12.40 4.28
N PHE A 16 21.20 13.47 4.64
CA PHE A 16 19.74 13.46 4.55
C PHE A 16 19.24 13.24 3.13
N GLN A 17 19.84 13.92 2.15
CA GLN A 17 19.45 13.83 0.75
C GLN A 17 19.74 12.46 0.13
N ASP A 18 20.89 11.87 0.46
CA ASP A 18 21.35 10.60 -0.10
C ASP A 18 20.68 9.38 0.54
N ALA A 19 20.32 9.44 1.83
CA ALA A 19 19.68 8.33 2.51
C ALA A 19 18.26 8.06 1.99
N ALA A 20 17.50 9.13 1.71
CA ALA A 20 16.09 9.10 1.27
C ALA A 20 15.18 8.13 2.07
N ASP A 21 15.56 7.80 3.30
CA ASP A 21 14.94 6.81 4.19
C ASP A 21 14.46 7.50 5.46
N PHE A 22 13.14 7.49 5.70
CA PHE A 22 12.56 8.16 6.86
C PHE A 22 12.93 7.47 8.18
N VAL A 23 13.12 6.15 8.18
CA VAL A 23 13.45 5.39 9.39
C VAL A 23 14.87 5.70 9.84
N GLY A 24 15.82 5.69 8.91
CA GLY A 24 17.20 6.09 9.16
C GLY A 24 17.29 7.52 9.67
N ILE A 25 16.62 8.47 9.02
CA ILE A 25 16.63 9.88 9.46
C ILE A 25 16.01 10.06 10.84
N GLN A 26 14.83 9.49 11.09
CA GLN A 26 14.20 9.57 12.41
C GLN A 26 15.12 9.00 13.50
N SER A 27 15.81 7.89 13.22
CA SER A 27 16.75 7.30 14.17
C SER A 27 17.93 8.23 14.44
N LEU A 28 18.50 8.85 13.40
CA LEU A 28 19.60 9.81 13.52
C LEU A 28 19.21 11.05 14.34
N LEU A 29 17.99 11.58 14.16
CA LEU A 29 17.48 12.72 14.93
C LEU A 29 17.38 12.40 16.44
N VAL A 30 17.13 11.14 16.80
CA VAL A 30 17.06 10.69 18.19
C VAL A 30 18.45 10.48 18.79
N VAL A 31 19.40 9.92 18.03
CA VAL A 31 20.71 9.50 18.58
C VAL A 31 21.80 10.56 18.49
N SER A 32 21.69 11.55 17.59
CA SER A 32 22.69 12.60 17.40
C SER A 32 22.11 14.00 17.63
N PRO A 33 22.48 14.69 18.72
CA PRO A 33 22.10 16.08 18.96
C PRO A 33 22.58 17.02 17.85
N ARG A 34 23.72 16.71 17.24
CA ARG A 34 24.27 17.50 16.13
C ARG A 34 23.39 17.39 14.88
N VAL A 35 22.95 16.18 14.54
CA VAL A 35 22.01 15.96 13.42
C VAL A 35 20.67 16.62 13.71
N HIS A 36 20.16 16.52 14.93
CA HIS A 36 18.93 17.19 15.36
C HIS A 36 19.03 18.72 15.18
N ALA A 37 20.12 19.35 15.63
CA ALA A 37 20.31 20.80 15.49
C ALA A 37 20.39 21.26 14.03
N VAL A 38 21.02 20.48 13.15
CA VAL A 38 21.06 20.77 11.70
C VAL A 38 19.67 20.63 11.09
N PHE A 39 18.92 19.60 11.47
CA PHE A 39 17.54 19.42 11.03
C PHE A 39 16.65 20.58 11.51
N GLU A 40 16.70 20.97 12.78
CA GLU A 40 15.92 22.08 13.33
C GLU A 40 16.18 23.40 12.59
N ALA A 41 17.43 23.68 12.23
CA ALA A 41 17.79 24.89 11.48
C ALA A 41 17.23 24.95 10.05
N GLN A 42 16.93 23.80 9.42
CA GLN A 42 16.47 23.73 8.02
C GLN A 42 15.32 22.73 7.83
N ALA A 43 14.47 22.55 8.84
CA ALA A 43 13.53 21.43 8.91
C ALA A 43 12.58 21.38 7.70
N TYR A 44 12.12 22.54 7.24
CA TYR A 44 11.21 22.63 6.10
C TYR A 44 11.86 22.07 4.84
N ARG A 45 13.06 22.58 4.50
CA ARG A 45 13.79 22.17 3.30
C ARG A 45 14.16 20.70 3.35
N ILE A 46 14.68 20.22 4.49
CA ILE A 46 15.09 18.84 4.64
C ILE A 46 13.88 17.90 4.54
N THR A 47 12.76 18.24 5.17
CA THR A 47 11.54 17.41 5.09
C THR A 47 10.98 17.39 3.66
N GLU A 48 10.94 18.52 2.97
CA GLU A 48 10.50 18.58 1.58
C GLU A 48 11.43 17.78 0.65
N ASP A 49 12.75 17.92 0.80
CA ASP A 49 13.74 17.16 0.06
C ASP A 49 13.59 15.65 0.31
N LEU A 50 13.39 15.21 1.56
CA LEU A 50 13.15 13.80 1.89
C LEU A 50 11.91 13.24 1.19
N ILE A 51 10.82 14.00 1.16
CA ILE A 51 9.59 13.56 0.49
C ILE A 51 9.79 13.44 -1.03
N ILE A 52 10.56 14.35 -1.63
CA ILE A 52 10.83 14.38 -3.08
C ILE A 52 11.83 13.29 -3.50
N SER A 53 12.84 13.02 -2.67
CA SER A 53 13.88 12.03 -2.95
C SER A 53 13.46 10.59 -2.66
N ASN A 54 12.50 10.37 -1.78
CA ASN A 54 12.04 9.03 -1.45
C ASN A 54 11.18 8.41 -2.59
N PRO A 55 11.54 7.21 -3.09
CA PRO A 55 10.86 6.58 -4.24
C PRO A 55 9.35 6.33 -4.08
N MET A 56 8.85 6.25 -2.85
CA MET A 56 7.43 6.05 -2.56
C MET A 56 6.71 7.38 -2.44
N THR A 57 7.23 8.30 -1.63
CA THR A 57 6.54 9.56 -1.32
C THR A 57 6.63 10.61 -2.42
N THR A 58 7.54 10.44 -3.38
CA THR A 58 7.63 11.29 -4.57
C THR A 58 6.45 11.07 -5.54
N MET A 59 5.77 9.92 -5.44
CA MET A 59 4.61 9.61 -6.27
C MET A 59 3.44 10.58 -5.99
N PRO A 60 2.77 11.13 -7.02
CA PRO A 60 1.81 12.23 -6.86
C PRO A 60 0.70 11.96 -5.84
N GLU A 61 0.18 10.74 -5.79
CA GLU A 61 -0.92 10.39 -4.89
C GLU A 61 -0.49 10.35 -3.42
N ILE A 62 0.65 9.73 -3.12
CA ILE A 62 1.20 9.70 -1.76
C ILE A 62 1.65 11.11 -1.35
N LYS A 63 2.28 11.85 -2.26
CA LYS A 63 2.66 13.25 -2.05
C LYS A 63 1.45 14.11 -1.65
N ASN A 64 0.32 13.92 -2.33
CA ASN A 64 -0.94 14.59 -1.98
C ASN A 64 -1.46 14.15 -0.61
N LEU A 65 -1.44 12.85 -0.28
CA LEU A 65 -1.86 12.36 1.03
C LEU A 65 -0.99 12.93 2.17
N ILE A 66 0.31 13.07 1.97
CA ILE A 66 1.22 13.72 2.92
C ILE A 66 0.82 15.19 3.11
N ARG A 67 0.60 15.91 2.01
CA ARG A 67 0.13 17.31 2.04
C ARG A 67 -1.19 17.45 2.79
N TYR A 68 -2.16 16.60 2.49
CA TYR A 68 -3.47 16.61 3.12
C TYR A 68 -3.36 16.33 4.62
N THR A 69 -2.53 15.36 4.98
CA THR A 69 -2.19 15.02 6.37
C THR A 69 -1.56 16.20 7.11
N ALA A 70 -0.61 16.89 6.47
CA ALA A 70 0.06 18.07 7.01
C ALA A 70 -0.91 19.25 7.23
N LEU A 71 -1.96 19.35 6.42
CA LEU A 71 -2.96 20.42 6.51
C LEU A 71 -4.07 20.16 7.53
N VAL A 72 -4.34 18.90 7.91
CA VAL A 72 -5.44 18.56 8.83
C VAL A 72 -5.41 19.37 10.14
N PRO A 73 -4.26 19.55 10.83
CA PRO A 73 -4.22 20.34 12.06
C PRO A 73 -4.68 21.80 11.87
N GLY A 74 -4.52 22.35 10.67
CA GLY A 74 -4.93 23.70 10.30
C GLY A 74 -6.42 23.87 9.96
N VAL A 75 -7.19 22.76 9.86
CA VAL A 75 -8.62 22.80 9.53
C VAL A 75 -9.44 23.59 10.55
N HIS A 76 -9.03 23.64 11.81
CA HIS A 76 -9.70 24.45 12.83
C HIS A 76 -9.37 25.95 12.74
N ARG A 77 -8.22 26.29 12.15
CA ARG A 77 -7.74 27.69 12.02
C ARG A 77 -8.22 28.35 10.73
N SER A 78 -8.59 27.54 9.74
CA SER A 78 -9.08 27.96 8.44
C SER A 78 -10.54 27.54 8.28
N SER A 79 -11.31 28.17 7.38
CA SER A 79 -12.65 27.65 7.09
C SER A 79 -12.52 26.27 6.43
N VAL A 80 -13.51 25.41 6.65
CA VAL A 80 -13.61 24.08 5.99
C VAL A 80 -13.56 24.23 4.47
N ASP A 81 -14.14 25.31 3.94
CA ASP A 81 -14.09 25.66 2.52
C ASP A 81 -12.66 25.92 2.04
N ASN A 82 -11.83 26.59 2.84
CA ASN A 82 -10.42 26.82 2.51
C ASN A 82 -9.64 25.50 2.50
N TYR A 83 -9.88 24.61 3.47
CA TYR A 83 -9.27 23.28 3.46
C TYR A 83 -9.66 22.48 2.20
N ILE A 84 -10.95 22.44 1.86
CA ILE A 84 -11.44 21.75 0.66
C ILE A 84 -10.87 22.40 -0.62
N ALA A 85 -10.77 23.72 -0.68
CA ALA A 85 -10.14 24.42 -1.82
C ALA A 85 -8.68 23.98 -2.00
N VAL A 86 -7.92 23.91 -0.91
CA VAL A 86 -6.51 23.47 -0.93
C VAL A 86 -6.37 22.00 -1.35
N MET A 87 -7.33 21.13 -1.00
CA MET A 87 -7.37 19.74 -1.47
C MET A 87 -7.53 19.65 -3.00
N CYS A 88 -8.28 20.60 -3.59
CA CYS A 88 -8.57 20.68 -5.02
C CYS A 88 -7.51 21.45 -5.83
N GLU A 89 -6.57 22.14 -5.19
CA GLU A 89 -5.54 22.95 -5.85
C GLU A 89 -4.25 22.16 -6.13
N SER A 90 -3.79 22.20 -7.38
CA SER A 90 -2.47 21.75 -7.78
C SER A 90 -1.40 22.76 -7.35
N THR A 91 -0.58 22.45 -6.34
CA THR A 91 0.56 23.29 -5.94
C THR A 91 1.89 22.65 -6.25
N SER A 92 2.92 23.49 -6.46
CA SER A 92 4.29 23.01 -6.72
C SER A 92 4.97 22.42 -5.49
N SER A 93 4.70 22.99 -4.30
CA SER A 93 5.27 22.53 -3.03
C SER A 93 4.41 21.45 -2.38
N VAL A 94 5.08 20.47 -1.74
CA VAL A 94 4.42 19.37 -1.02
C VAL A 94 3.82 19.87 0.29
N LEU A 95 4.56 20.71 1.00
CA LEU A 95 4.25 21.10 2.37
C LEU A 95 3.73 22.55 2.43
N PRO A 96 2.85 22.87 3.39
CA PRO A 96 2.48 24.26 3.65
C PRO A 96 3.69 25.11 4.07
N ARG A 97 3.88 26.29 3.49
CA ARG A 97 5.06 27.14 3.74
C ARG A 97 5.25 27.58 5.20
N GLN A 98 4.20 27.56 6.02
CA GLN A 98 4.20 28.05 7.40
C GLN A 98 3.97 26.90 8.38
N MET A 99 4.87 25.91 8.39
CA MET A 99 4.89 24.85 9.40
C MET A 99 5.96 25.12 10.45
N SER A 100 5.61 24.86 11.70
CA SER A 100 6.56 24.82 12.82
C SER A 100 7.47 23.60 12.74
N PHE A 101 8.60 23.66 13.45
CA PHE A 101 9.51 22.53 13.60
C PHE A 101 8.78 21.26 14.07
N ALA A 102 7.94 21.38 15.11
CA ALA A 102 7.20 20.24 15.67
C ALA A 102 6.23 19.60 14.67
N GLU A 103 5.62 20.40 13.78
CA GLU A 103 4.74 19.87 12.73
C GLU A 103 5.55 19.13 11.66
N LEU A 104 6.71 19.65 11.26
CA LEU A 104 7.60 19.03 10.28
C LEU A 104 8.23 17.74 10.81
N ASP A 105 8.75 17.77 12.04
CA ASP A 105 9.25 16.58 12.73
C ASP A 105 8.15 15.50 12.83
N ARG A 106 6.91 15.91 13.14
CA ARG A 106 5.78 14.98 13.17
C ARG A 106 5.52 14.31 11.82
N ILE A 107 5.65 15.02 10.70
CA ILE A 107 5.53 14.42 9.36
C ILE A 107 6.63 13.39 9.11
N VAL A 108 7.88 13.69 9.50
CA VAL A 108 9.00 12.72 9.41
C VAL A 108 8.71 11.48 10.25
N GLN A 109 8.23 11.65 11.49
CA GLN A 109 7.86 10.54 12.36
C GLN A 109 6.74 9.67 11.77
N ILE A 110 5.71 10.29 11.19
CA ILE A 110 4.61 9.57 10.53
C ILE A 110 5.13 8.79 9.33
N ALA A 111 5.94 9.41 8.47
CA ALA A 111 6.50 8.77 7.29
C ALA A 111 7.40 7.58 7.66
N ALA A 112 8.22 7.72 8.70
CA ALA A 112 9.02 6.62 9.24
C ALA A 112 8.14 5.49 9.77
N GLN A 113 7.05 5.81 10.47
CA GLN A 113 6.10 4.80 10.94
C GLN A 113 5.42 4.06 9.78
N VAL A 114 4.98 4.78 8.75
CA VAL A 114 4.41 4.18 7.53
C VAL A 114 5.40 3.24 6.87
N GLN A 115 6.67 3.63 6.74
CA GLN A 115 7.70 2.76 6.19
C GLN A 115 7.88 1.47 7.00
N ARG A 116 7.97 1.57 8.33
CA ARG A 116 8.10 0.37 9.16
C ARG A 116 6.90 -0.55 9.02
N LEU A 117 5.68 0.01 9.04
CA LEU A 117 4.45 -0.77 8.86
C LEU A 117 4.38 -1.40 7.47
N ALA A 118 4.84 -0.71 6.42
CA ALA A 118 4.89 -1.26 5.08
C ALA A 118 5.78 -2.52 5.03
N CYS A 119 6.96 -2.45 5.65
CA CYS A 119 7.87 -3.57 5.74
C CYS A 119 7.21 -4.78 6.44
N VAL A 120 6.62 -4.54 7.61
CA VAL A 120 5.95 -5.58 8.40
C VAL A 120 4.78 -6.21 7.65
N CYS A 121 3.92 -5.40 7.02
CA CYS A 121 2.78 -5.87 6.26
C CYS A 121 3.22 -6.73 5.07
N LEU A 122 4.21 -6.27 4.29
CA LEU A 122 4.73 -7.01 3.13
C LEU A 122 5.33 -8.35 3.54
N SER A 123 6.19 -8.38 4.56
CA SER A 123 6.77 -9.62 5.08
C SER A 123 5.71 -10.60 5.58
N THR A 124 4.70 -10.09 6.30
CA THR A 124 3.62 -10.93 6.83
C THR A 124 2.77 -11.53 5.71
N MET A 125 2.32 -10.70 4.76
CA MET A 125 1.55 -11.18 3.62
C MET A 125 2.35 -12.17 2.77
N GLN A 126 3.64 -11.91 2.54
CA GLN A 126 4.48 -12.82 1.75
C GLN A 126 4.64 -14.16 2.43
N GLN A 127 4.91 -14.19 3.74
CA GLN A 127 5.03 -15.45 4.48
C GLN A 127 3.74 -16.26 4.42
N ASN A 128 2.60 -15.61 4.62
CA ASN A 128 1.28 -16.26 4.49
C ASN A 128 1.06 -16.78 3.06
N PHE A 129 1.43 -16.00 2.06
CA PHE A 129 1.32 -16.36 0.66
C PHE A 129 2.18 -17.57 0.29
N ILE A 130 3.46 -17.58 0.71
CA ILE A 130 4.38 -18.71 0.52
C ILE A 130 3.77 -19.98 1.10
N SER A 131 3.34 -19.95 2.38
CA SER A 131 2.75 -21.12 3.03
C SER A 131 1.48 -21.62 2.33
N ALA A 132 0.62 -20.71 1.86
CA ALA A 132 -0.60 -21.07 1.14
C ALA A 132 -0.34 -21.72 -0.23
N VAL A 133 0.62 -21.19 -0.99
CA VAL A 133 0.96 -21.76 -2.32
C VAL A 133 1.82 -23.01 -2.21
N GLU A 134 2.59 -23.18 -1.13
CA GLU A 134 3.37 -24.39 -0.86
C GLU A 134 2.46 -25.58 -0.56
N ALA A 135 1.41 -25.36 0.23
CA ALA A 135 0.46 -26.40 0.62
C ALA A 135 -0.42 -26.89 -0.55
N THR A 136 -0.44 -26.17 -1.67
CA THR A 136 -1.37 -26.43 -2.78
C THR A 136 -0.65 -26.55 -4.11
N PRO A 137 -0.77 -27.65 -4.86
CA PRO A 137 -0.33 -27.66 -6.26
C PRO A 137 -1.30 -26.82 -7.10
N ALA A 138 -0.79 -26.22 -8.17
CA ALA A 138 -1.63 -25.53 -9.15
C ALA A 138 -1.06 -25.72 -10.55
N ARG A 139 -1.92 -26.11 -11.49
CA ARG A 139 -1.52 -26.45 -12.87
C ARG A 139 -0.41 -27.50 -12.85
N SER A 140 0.65 -27.31 -13.64
CA SER A 140 1.84 -28.17 -13.67
C SER A 140 2.87 -27.87 -12.56
N LEU A 141 2.60 -26.91 -11.67
CA LEU A 141 3.54 -26.50 -10.63
C LEU A 141 3.26 -27.22 -9.31
N CYS A 142 4.26 -27.90 -8.78
CA CYS A 142 4.22 -28.42 -7.42
C CYS A 142 4.38 -27.28 -6.39
N GLY A 143 3.92 -27.52 -5.16
CA GLY A 143 3.91 -26.54 -4.07
C GLY A 143 5.28 -25.90 -3.81
N ALA A 144 6.35 -26.70 -3.74
CA ALA A 144 7.70 -26.20 -3.49
C ALA A 144 8.18 -25.19 -4.56
N VAL A 145 7.86 -25.43 -5.84
CA VAL A 145 8.22 -24.49 -6.92
C VAL A 145 7.40 -23.20 -6.82
N ARG A 146 6.12 -23.30 -6.45
CA ARG A 146 5.27 -22.12 -6.21
C ARG A 146 5.79 -21.31 -5.03
N ALA A 147 6.17 -21.96 -3.94
CA ALA A 147 6.74 -21.33 -2.75
C ALA A 147 8.02 -20.54 -3.07
N LEU A 148 8.94 -21.15 -3.84
CA LEU A 148 10.16 -20.49 -4.30
C LEU A 148 9.84 -19.22 -5.09
N LYS A 149 8.94 -19.31 -6.07
CA LYS A 149 8.51 -18.14 -6.87
C LYS A 149 7.75 -17.08 -6.06
N ALA A 150 7.01 -17.49 -5.03
CA ALA A 150 6.34 -16.56 -4.11
C ALA A 150 7.34 -15.82 -3.20
N SER A 151 8.50 -16.42 -2.94
CA SER A 151 9.56 -15.85 -2.08
C SER A 151 10.47 -14.84 -2.76
N GLU A 152 10.28 -14.56 -4.05
CA GLU A 152 11.05 -13.54 -4.79
C GLU A 152 11.04 -12.18 -4.07
N PRO A 153 12.12 -11.38 -4.16
CA PRO A 153 12.19 -10.07 -3.51
C PRO A 153 11.01 -9.15 -3.84
N PHE A 154 10.69 -8.25 -2.91
CA PHE A 154 9.62 -7.28 -3.12
C PHE A 154 9.93 -6.33 -4.27
N LEU A 155 8.90 -6.03 -5.06
CA LEU A 155 9.00 -5.07 -6.13
C LEU A 155 8.50 -3.71 -5.68
N TRP A 156 9.05 -2.65 -6.29
CA TRP A 156 8.65 -1.27 -6.04
C TRP A 156 7.12 -1.07 -6.08
N ILE A 157 6.43 -1.66 -7.05
CA ILE A 157 4.97 -1.51 -7.20
C ILE A 157 4.18 -2.17 -6.05
N GLU A 158 4.68 -3.28 -5.50
CA GLU A 158 4.05 -3.98 -4.38
C GLU A 158 4.20 -3.13 -3.11
N GLU A 159 5.40 -2.59 -2.91
CA GLU A 159 5.69 -1.67 -1.82
C GLU A 159 4.86 -0.38 -1.92
N TYR A 160 4.83 0.23 -3.10
CA TYR A 160 4.03 1.43 -3.37
C TYR A 160 2.55 1.25 -3.01
N ARG A 161 1.93 0.13 -3.38
CA ARG A 161 0.52 -0.13 -3.06
C ARG A 161 0.25 -0.21 -1.57
N VAL A 162 1.18 -0.79 -0.81
CA VAL A 162 1.10 -0.85 0.66
C VAL A 162 1.30 0.54 1.27
N TYR A 163 2.29 1.30 0.79
CA TYR A 163 2.49 2.69 1.19
C TYR A 163 1.26 3.55 0.94
N TRP A 164 0.68 3.45 -0.24
CA TRP A 164 -0.53 4.17 -0.63
C TRP A 164 -1.68 3.86 0.33
N ALA A 165 -1.92 2.58 0.61
CA ALA A 165 -2.95 2.14 1.54
C ALA A 165 -2.70 2.66 2.98
N LEU A 166 -1.45 2.60 3.47
CA LEU A 166 -1.08 3.09 4.80
C LEU A 166 -1.26 4.60 4.93
N TRP A 167 -0.88 5.38 3.92
CA TRP A 167 -1.06 6.82 3.92
C TRP A 167 -2.53 7.22 3.96
N HIS A 168 -3.42 6.45 3.31
CA HIS A 168 -4.87 6.64 3.45
C HIS A 168 -5.36 6.34 4.85
N LEU A 169 -4.95 5.22 5.46
CA LEU A 169 -5.32 4.88 6.83
C LEU A 169 -4.84 5.96 7.82
N VAL A 170 -3.62 6.46 7.66
CA VAL A 170 -3.05 7.53 8.49
C VAL A 170 -3.81 8.84 8.30
N TYR A 171 -4.01 9.26 7.05
CA TYR A 171 -4.73 10.49 6.71
C TYR A 171 -6.14 10.46 7.30
N TYR A 172 -6.88 9.37 7.05
CA TYR A 172 -8.23 9.18 7.54
C TYR A 172 -8.30 9.20 9.08
N SER A 173 -7.33 8.61 9.76
CA SER A 173 -7.26 8.57 11.22
C SER A 173 -7.00 9.95 11.83
N ILE A 174 -6.07 10.72 11.25
CA ILE A 174 -5.76 12.08 11.68
C ILE A 174 -6.94 13.02 11.40
N LEU A 175 -7.55 12.88 10.21
CA LEU A 175 -8.75 13.61 9.83
C LEU A 175 -9.91 13.32 10.77
N SER A 176 -10.18 12.05 11.09
CA SER A 176 -11.25 11.66 12.01
C SER A 176 -11.05 12.24 13.41
N LYS A 177 -9.80 12.28 13.89
CA LYS A 177 -9.48 12.90 15.17
C LYS A 177 -9.77 14.41 15.17
N ALA A 178 -9.41 15.13 14.11
CA ALA A 178 -9.70 16.55 13.97
C ALA A 178 -11.20 16.83 13.79
N ALA A 179 -11.89 15.97 13.02
CA ALA A 179 -13.32 16.07 12.75
C ALA A 179 -14.19 16.07 14.00
N LYS A 180 -13.75 15.43 15.11
CA LYS A 180 -14.48 15.46 16.40
C LYS A 180 -14.72 16.86 16.96
N ALA A 181 -13.91 17.83 16.58
CA ALA A 181 -14.05 19.23 17.00
C ALA A 181 -14.71 20.11 15.92
N LEU A 182 -15.24 19.52 14.84
CA LEU A 182 -15.94 20.22 13.76
C LEU A 182 -17.45 19.97 13.79
N PRO A 183 -18.26 20.88 13.25
CA PRO A 183 -19.69 20.65 13.01
C PRO A 183 -19.94 19.45 12.08
N ALA A 184 -21.03 18.71 12.29
CA ALA A 184 -21.31 17.46 11.58
C ALA A 184 -21.42 17.62 10.05
N ASP A 185 -21.94 18.76 9.57
CA ASP A 185 -22.03 19.09 8.15
C ASP A 185 -20.64 19.22 7.50
N SER A 186 -19.70 19.83 8.21
CA SER A 186 -18.32 20.05 7.80
C SER A 186 -17.57 18.73 7.74
N VAL A 187 -17.80 17.87 8.73
CA VAL A 187 -17.25 16.51 8.77
C VAL A 187 -17.71 15.70 7.54
N GLN A 188 -19.01 15.72 7.23
CA GLN A 188 -19.55 15.01 6.07
C GLN A 188 -18.97 15.55 4.76
N ARG A 189 -18.83 16.87 4.61
CA ARG A 189 -18.24 17.49 3.42
C ARG A 189 -16.76 17.13 3.24
N ILE A 190 -15.98 17.13 4.32
CA ILE A 190 -14.56 16.77 4.25
C ILE A 190 -14.41 15.28 3.91
N TYR A 191 -15.20 14.38 4.53
CA TYR A 191 -15.16 12.96 4.19
C TYR A 191 -15.59 12.71 2.75
N ALA A 192 -16.65 13.36 2.27
CA ALA A 192 -17.04 13.24 0.86
C ALA A 192 -15.93 13.72 -0.08
N CYS A 193 -15.15 14.75 0.28
CA CYS A 193 -14.02 15.22 -0.51
C CYS A 193 -12.83 14.24 -0.45
N ALA A 194 -12.51 13.72 0.73
CA ALA A 194 -11.43 12.75 0.95
C ALA A 194 -11.71 11.42 0.21
N VAL A 195 -12.97 10.96 0.19
CA VAL A 195 -13.41 9.74 -0.48
C VAL A 195 -13.55 9.94 -2.00
N ARG A 196 -13.95 11.13 -2.48
CA ARG A 196 -14.02 11.44 -3.93
C ARG A 196 -12.68 11.36 -4.66
N SER A 197 -11.56 11.44 -3.93
CA SER A 197 -10.22 11.25 -4.48
C SER A 197 -9.93 9.80 -4.90
N GLU A 198 -10.80 8.84 -4.56
CA GLU A 198 -10.63 7.41 -4.89
C GLU A 198 -11.78 6.92 -5.79
N ARG A 199 -11.52 6.82 -7.09
CA ARG A 199 -12.56 6.45 -8.10
C ARG A 199 -12.63 4.96 -8.44
N ASP A 200 -11.69 4.13 -7.97
CA ASP A 200 -11.67 2.70 -8.26
C ASP A 200 -11.98 1.89 -6.98
N PRO A 201 -13.25 1.44 -6.79
CA PRO A 201 -13.62 0.60 -5.66
C PRO A 201 -12.76 -0.66 -5.55
N ALA A 202 -12.21 -1.18 -6.64
CA ALA A 202 -11.34 -2.34 -6.62
C ALA A 202 -9.96 -2.04 -6.00
N ARG A 203 -9.49 -0.79 -6.13
CA ARG A 203 -8.25 -0.34 -5.52
C ARG A 203 -8.40 -0.10 -4.01
N ASN A 204 -9.58 0.30 -3.56
CA ASN A 204 -9.87 0.46 -2.13
C ASN A 204 -9.65 -0.84 -1.35
N GLU A 205 -9.77 -2.00 -2.01
CA GLU A 205 -9.47 -3.29 -1.39
C GLU A 205 -8.01 -3.40 -0.90
N TYR A 206 -7.08 -2.61 -1.44
CA TYR A 206 -5.71 -2.50 -0.91
C TYR A 206 -5.70 -1.96 0.52
N ILE A 207 -6.52 -0.95 0.80
CA ILE A 207 -6.66 -0.35 2.13
C ILE A 207 -7.22 -1.39 3.11
N TRP A 208 -8.28 -2.09 2.71
CA TRP A 208 -8.87 -3.17 3.50
C TRP A 208 -7.92 -4.33 3.75
N THR A 209 -7.13 -4.69 2.74
CA THR A 209 -6.10 -5.73 2.83
C THR A 209 -5.04 -5.36 3.86
N VAL A 210 -4.47 -4.16 3.76
CA VAL A 210 -3.46 -3.69 4.71
C VAL A 210 -4.05 -3.55 6.11
N ALA A 211 -5.27 -3.03 6.25
CA ALA A 211 -5.94 -2.92 7.55
C ALA A 211 -6.17 -4.29 8.22
N ALA A 212 -6.53 -5.32 7.44
CA ALA A 212 -6.70 -6.68 7.96
C ALA A 212 -5.38 -7.27 8.46
N VAL A 213 -4.29 -7.08 7.72
CA VAL A 213 -2.96 -7.54 8.14
C VAL A 213 -2.49 -6.82 9.40
N LEU A 214 -2.68 -5.50 9.48
CA LEU A 214 -2.41 -4.73 10.69
C LEU A 214 -3.25 -5.23 11.88
N SER A 215 -4.50 -5.63 11.64
CA SER A 215 -5.35 -6.21 12.67
C SER A 215 -4.79 -7.52 13.22
N ASP A 216 -4.31 -8.41 12.34
CA ASP A 216 -3.71 -9.69 12.74
C ASP A 216 -2.37 -9.49 13.47
N LEU A 217 -1.68 -8.38 13.20
CA LEU A 217 -0.47 -7.94 13.90
C LEU A 217 -0.76 -7.30 15.27
N GLY A 218 -2.03 -7.19 15.66
CA GLY A 218 -2.45 -6.70 16.98
C GLY A 218 -2.82 -5.23 17.04
N LEU A 219 -2.91 -4.53 15.90
CA LEU A 219 -3.57 -3.22 15.86
C LEU A 219 -5.09 -3.43 15.86
N HIS A 220 -5.85 -2.41 16.27
CA HIS A 220 -7.31 -2.55 16.44
C HIS A 220 -8.05 -1.54 15.57
N PRO A 221 -8.33 -1.87 14.29
CA PRO A 221 -9.17 -1.03 13.45
C PRO A 221 -10.62 -1.02 13.92
N SER A 222 -11.28 0.12 13.80
CA SER A 222 -12.73 0.24 13.86
C SER A 222 -13.29 0.26 12.44
N TYR A 223 -14.27 -0.60 12.18
CA TYR A 223 -14.96 -0.73 10.88
C TYR A 223 -16.32 -0.02 10.85
N GLY A 224 -16.59 0.89 11.80
CA GLY A 224 -17.85 1.66 11.90
C GLY A 224 -18.93 1.00 12.78
N ASP A 225 -20.15 1.54 12.70
CA ASP A 225 -21.26 1.21 13.62
C ASP A 225 -22.11 0.04 13.13
N SER A 226 -21.76 -1.17 13.58
CA SER A 226 -22.69 -2.28 13.93
C SER A 226 -21.96 -3.61 14.09
N LYS A 227 -20.76 -3.75 13.53
CA LYS A 227 -19.91 -4.93 13.66
C LYS A 227 -18.47 -4.45 13.81
N GLN A 228 -17.89 -4.53 15.01
CA GLN A 228 -16.44 -4.28 15.23
C GLN A 228 -15.54 -5.30 14.52
N GLN A 229 -16.08 -6.04 13.56
CA GLN A 229 -15.44 -7.13 12.86
C GLN A 229 -15.25 -6.72 11.41
N GLU A 230 -14.14 -7.15 10.86
CA GLU A 230 -13.83 -7.01 9.45
C GLU A 230 -14.95 -7.61 8.58
N PRO A 231 -15.47 -6.86 7.59
CA PRO A 231 -16.45 -7.37 6.63
C PRO A 231 -15.92 -8.58 5.86
N SER A 232 -16.78 -9.56 5.66
CA SER A 232 -16.48 -10.71 4.79
C SER A 232 -16.43 -10.32 3.32
N GLU A 233 -17.12 -9.25 2.96
CA GLU A 233 -17.29 -8.74 1.62
C GLU A 233 -16.08 -7.90 1.17
N ALA A 234 -15.79 -7.94 -0.13
CA ALA A 234 -14.79 -7.08 -0.74
C ALA A 234 -15.31 -5.65 -0.92
N SER A 235 -14.39 -4.68 -0.99
CA SER A 235 -14.70 -3.26 -1.07
C SER A 235 -15.67 -2.88 -2.20
N TRP A 236 -15.60 -3.55 -3.34
CA TRP A 236 -16.47 -3.30 -4.50
C TRP A 236 -17.89 -3.86 -4.37
N ASP A 237 -18.16 -4.63 -3.29
CA ASP A 237 -19.50 -5.13 -2.95
C ASP A 237 -20.06 -4.41 -1.70
N LEU A 238 -19.28 -3.51 -1.07
CA LEU A 238 -19.73 -2.66 0.04
C LEU A 238 -20.43 -1.38 -0.49
N PRO A 239 -21.36 -0.78 0.28
CA PRO A 239 -21.91 0.53 -0.04
C PRO A 239 -20.83 1.60 -0.22
N GLU A 240 -21.05 2.57 -1.11
CA GLU A 240 -20.09 3.67 -1.37
C GLU A 240 -19.81 4.51 -0.12
N GLU A 241 -20.78 4.60 0.79
CA GLU A 241 -20.67 5.34 2.05
C GLU A 241 -19.90 4.57 3.14
N THR A 242 -19.43 3.35 2.85
CA THR A 242 -18.71 2.55 3.85
C THR A 242 -17.40 3.23 4.22
N PRO A 243 -17.18 3.57 5.50
CA PRO A 243 -15.96 4.23 5.92
C PRO A 243 -14.76 3.30 5.78
N ILE A 244 -13.61 3.90 5.47
CA ILE A 244 -12.30 3.25 5.55
C ILE A 244 -12.03 2.80 7.00
N PRO A 245 -11.32 1.67 7.23
CA PRO A 245 -10.94 1.23 8.57
C PRO A 245 -10.20 2.31 9.36
N LEU A 246 -10.68 2.61 10.56
CA LEU A 246 -10.14 3.67 11.41
C LEU A 246 -9.18 3.11 12.47
N PHE A 247 -7.96 3.64 12.53
CA PHE A 247 -7.00 3.29 13.59
C PHE A 247 -6.87 4.45 14.58
N THR A 248 -6.97 4.17 15.87
CA THR A 248 -6.75 5.17 16.92
C THR A 248 -5.27 5.36 17.25
N SER A 249 -4.47 4.33 17.00
CA SER A 249 -3.02 4.32 17.14
C SER A 249 -2.41 3.41 16.08
N PHE A 250 -1.20 3.77 15.66
CA PHE A 250 -0.34 2.96 14.79
C PHE A 250 0.90 2.47 15.54
N GLU A 251 0.94 2.61 16.86
CA GLU A 251 2.05 2.12 17.69
C GLU A 251 2.17 0.60 17.59
N PHE A 252 3.38 0.14 17.28
CA PHE A 252 3.68 -1.26 17.03
C PHE A 252 5.12 -1.58 17.44
N SER A 253 5.36 -2.79 17.93
CA SER A 253 6.72 -3.24 18.27
C SER A 253 7.39 -3.89 17.05
N PHE A 254 8.47 -3.27 16.59
CA PHE A 254 9.19 -3.68 15.38
C PHE A 254 10.35 -4.65 15.63
N GLU A 255 10.59 -5.08 16.87
CA GLU A 255 11.81 -5.81 17.28
C GLU A 255 12.10 -7.08 16.47
N LYS A 256 11.06 -7.69 15.88
CA LYS A 256 11.15 -8.96 15.15
C LYS A 256 11.20 -8.79 13.62
N TYR A 257 11.18 -7.57 13.12
CA TYR A 257 10.99 -7.29 11.70
C TYR A 257 12.19 -6.58 11.09
N LEU A 258 12.55 -7.01 9.88
CA LEU A 258 13.53 -6.32 9.07
C LEU A 258 12.87 -5.08 8.46
N ILE A 259 13.50 -3.93 8.66
CA ILE A 259 13.10 -2.67 8.03
C ILE A 259 14.11 -2.37 6.94
N TRP A 260 13.62 -2.14 5.72
CA TRP A 260 14.45 -1.81 4.57
C TRP A 260 14.13 -0.41 4.06
N SER A 261 15.08 0.17 3.32
CA SER A 261 14.88 1.40 2.57
C SER A 261 14.06 1.11 1.30
N PRO A 262 13.16 2.03 0.87
CA PRO A 262 12.30 1.75 -0.27
C PRO A 262 13.08 1.51 -1.55
N GLN A 263 12.57 0.59 -2.38
CA GLN A 263 13.17 0.29 -3.67
C GLN A 263 13.15 1.52 -4.59
N PRO A 264 14.13 1.70 -5.50
CA PRO A 264 14.09 2.77 -6.48
C PRO A 264 12.93 2.57 -7.47
N VAL A 265 12.44 3.67 -8.04
CA VAL A 265 11.42 3.65 -9.09
C VAL A 265 12.01 2.93 -10.32
N PRO A 266 11.38 1.88 -10.85
CA PRO A 266 11.91 1.15 -11.99
C PRO A 266 11.86 1.99 -13.26
N GLU A 267 12.88 1.87 -14.10
CA GLU A 267 12.88 2.46 -15.43
C GLU A 267 11.78 1.85 -16.30
N SER A 268 11.14 2.69 -17.12
CA SER A 268 10.10 2.24 -18.04
C SER A 268 10.73 1.41 -19.16
N THR A 269 10.47 0.11 -19.13
CA THR A 269 10.88 -0.85 -20.17
C THR A 269 9.67 -1.67 -20.62
N PRO A 270 9.72 -2.31 -21.81
CA PRO A 270 8.62 -3.17 -22.26
C PRO A 270 8.25 -4.26 -21.25
N VAL A 271 9.23 -4.85 -20.57
CA VAL A 271 9.01 -5.86 -19.51
C VAL A 271 8.23 -5.26 -18.35
N ILE A 272 8.64 -4.08 -17.87
CA ILE A 272 8.00 -3.38 -16.76
C ILE A 272 6.54 -3.04 -17.10
N CYS A 273 6.27 -2.55 -18.31
CA CYS A 273 4.90 -2.22 -18.75
C CYS A 273 4.02 -3.46 -18.92
N ILE A 274 4.50 -4.52 -19.59
CA ILE A 274 3.70 -5.74 -19.85
C ILE A 274 3.26 -6.42 -18.56
N TRP A 275 4.14 -6.41 -17.56
CA TRP A 275 3.90 -7.00 -16.25
C TRP A 275 3.32 -6.02 -15.22
N SER A 276 2.99 -4.78 -15.64
CA SER A 276 2.36 -3.79 -14.76
C SER A 276 3.17 -3.53 -13.48
N ARG A 277 4.47 -3.32 -13.66
CA ARG A 277 5.47 -3.12 -12.60
C ARG A 277 5.95 -1.66 -12.49
N GLY A 278 5.47 -0.79 -13.37
CA GLY A 278 5.88 0.60 -13.49
C GLY A 278 4.87 1.58 -12.91
N VAL A 279 5.27 2.86 -12.93
CA VAL A 279 4.47 4.00 -12.45
C VAL A 279 3.17 4.17 -13.22
N ASP A 280 3.14 3.74 -14.48
CA ASP A 280 1.99 3.78 -15.39
C ASP A 280 0.82 2.90 -14.94
N THR A 281 1.00 2.10 -13.89
CA THR A 281 -0.02 1.19 -13.36
C THR A 281 -0.41 1.47 -11.91
N CYS A 282 0.06 2.59 -11.37
CA CYS A 282 -0.24 3.00 -9.99
C CYS A 282 -1.72 3.35 -9.79
N ASP A 283 -2.36 3.94 -10.79
CA ASP A 283 -3.74 4.43 -10.75
C ASP A 283 -4.80 3.36 -11.10
N HIS A 284 -4.38 2.13 -11.36
CA HIS A 284 -5.25 1.03 -11.77
C HIS A 284 -5.25 -0.12 -10.75
N SER A 285 -6.42 -0.73 -10.56
CA SER A 285 -6.50 -2.02 -9.86
C SER A 285 -5.76 -3.11 -10.64
N THR A 286 -5.22 -4.09 -9.91
CA THR A 286 -4.46 -5.17 -10.54
C THR A 286 -5.36 -6.07 -11.41
N VAL A 287 -4.74 -6.73 -12.38
CA VAL A 287 -5.43 -7.72 -13.23
C VAL A 287 -6.07 -8.82 -12.39
N GLN A 288 -5.40 -9.28 -11.34
CA GLN A 288 -5.94 -10.30 -10.45
C GLN A 288 -7.08 -9.80 -9.59
N THR A 289 -7.10 -8.52 -9.16
CA THR A 289 -8.28 -7.94 -8.50
C THR A 289 -9.48 -7.93 -9.43
N SER A 290 -9.29 -7.50 -10.68
CA SER A 290 -10.34 -7.55 -11.70
C SER A 290 -10.83 -8.99 -11.96
N LYS A 291 -9.92 -9.97 -12.06
CA LYS A 291 -10.30 -11.37 -12.23
C LYS A 291 -11.05 -11.92 -11.02
N PHE A 292 -10.54 -11.67 -9.82
CA PHE A 292 -11.15 -12.14 -8.57
C PHE A 292 -12.59 -11.61 -8.43
N SER A 293 -12.82 -10.33 -8.68
CA SER A 293 -14.17 -9.73 -8.62
C SER A 293 -15.13 -10.35 -9.65
N VAL A 294 -14.63 -10.68 -10.86
CA VAL A 294 -15.42 -11.36 -11.88
C VAL A 294 -15.74 -12.80 -11.45
N TYR A 295 -14.77 -13.51 -10.88
CA TYR A 295 -14.93 -14.89 -10.44
C TYR A 295 -15.95 -14.98 -9.31
N SER A 296 -15.79 -14.14 -8.27
CA SER A 296 -16.72 -14.10 -7.14
C SER A 296 -18.15 -13.78 -7.58
N ARG A 297 -18.35 -12.86 -8.54
CA ARG A 297 -19.69 -12.51 -9.05
C ARG A 297 -20.30 -13.56 -9.97
N ARG A 298 -19.52 -14.17 -10.86
CA ARG A 298 -20.03 -15.11 -11.87
C ARG A 298 -20.31 -16.49 -11.31
N LEU A 299 -19.47 -16.99 -10.41
CA LEU A 299 -19.61 -18.35 -9.87
C LEU A 299 -20.85 -18.50 -8.99
N LEU A 300 -21.25 -17.47 -8.26
CA LEU A 300 -22.46 -17.50 -7.42
C LEU A 300 -23.74 -17.71 -8.20
N ARG A 301 -23.77 -17.25 -9.47
CA ARG A 301 -24.93 -17.47 -10.32
C ARG A 301 -25.07 -18.93 -10.75
N ARG A 302 -24.03 -19.75 -10.57
CA ARG A 302 -23.94 -21.12 -11.08
C ARG A 302 -23.80 -22.17 -9.97
N ILE A 303 -23.06 -21.88 -8.89
CA ILE A 303 -22.67 -22.86 -7.87
C ILE A 303 -22.78 -22.24 -6.46
N PRO A 304 -23.68 -22.72 -5.58
CA PRO A 304 -23.82 -22.19 -4.21
C PRO A 304 -22.57 -22.33 -3.33
N ALA A 305 -21.76 -23.38 -3.54
CA ALA A 305 -20.49 -23.60 -2.84
C ALA A 305 -19.42 -22.53 -3.16
N SER A 306 -19.59 -21.75 -4.24
CA SER A 306 -18.76 -20.58 -4.53
C SER A 306 -18.96 -19.40 -3.56
N ALA A 307 -19.87 -19.51 -2.59
CA ALA A 307 -19.99 -18.55 -1.49
C ALA A 307 -18.66 -18.33 -0.74
N ALA A 308 -17.78 -19.34 -0.73
CA ALA A 308 -16.44 -19.20 -0.15
C ALA A 308 -15.56 -18.15 -0.89
N MET A 309 -15.77 -17.93 -2.19
CA MET A 309 -15.08 -16.86 -2.94
C MET A 309 -15.57 -15.46 -2.58
N ARG A 310 -16.73 -15.33 -1.91
CA ARG A 310 -17.20 -14.04 -1.39
C ARG A 310 -16.51 -13.64 -0.09
N ASP A 311 -16.03 -14.61 0.67
CA ASP A 311 -15.27 -14.32 1.87
C ASP A 311 -13.85 -13.88 1.47
N ILE A 312 -13.65 -12.57 1.38
CA ILE A 312 -12.38 -11.98 0.95
C ILE A 312 -11.32 -12.01 2.05
N ARG A 313 -11.73 -12.17 3.32
CA ARG A 313 -10.88 -12.09 4.51
C ARG A 313 -9.62 -12.94 4.42
N PRO A 314 -9.68 -14.24 4.08
CA PRO A 314 -8.46 -15.04 3.97
C PRO A 314 -7.55 -14.57 2.81
N PHE A 315 -8.11 -14.06 1.71
CA PHE A 315 -7.33 -13.52 0.58
C PHE A 315 -6.61 -12.21 0.92
N ARG A 316 -7.20 -11.38 1.80
CA ARG A 316 -6.52 -10.20 2.37
C ARG A 316 -5.23 -10.60 3.11
N ARG A 317 -5.26 -11.68 3.91
CA ARG A 317 -4.06 -12.14 4.66
C ARG A 317 -2.92 -12.59 3.77
N LEU A 318 -3.26 -13.07 2.56
CA LEU A 318 -2.29 -13.49 1.56
C LEU A 318 -1.77 -12.33 0.70
N GLY A 319 -2.35 -11.13 0.80
CA GLY A 319 -1.94 -9.97 0.00
C GLY A 319 -2.15 -10.14 -1.50
N VAL A 320 -2.96 -11.11 -1.95
CA VAL A 320 -3.00 -11.57 -3.36
C VAL A 320 -3.30 -10.45 -4.36
N LEU A 321 -4.05 -9.45 -3.90
CA LEU A 321 -4.51 -8.31 -4.69
C LEU A 321 -3.44 -7.21 -4.81
N LEU A 322 -2.46 -7.20 -3.91
CA LEU A 322 -1.36 -6.23 -3.86
C LEU A 322 -0.15 -6.69 -4.66
N TRP A 323 0.04 -7.99 -4.83
CA TRP A 323 1.17 -8.56 -5.57
C TRP A 323 1.23 -8.10 -7.03
N ASP A 324 2.43 -8.10 -7.59
CA ASP A 324 2.60 -7.78 -8.99
C ASP A 324 2.06 -8.92 -9.88
N LYS A 325 1.77 -8.58 -11.13
CA LYS A 325 1.18 -9.52 -12.08
C LYS A 325 2.12 -10.70 -12.36
N TRP A 326 3.43 -10.47 -12.38
CA TRP A 326 4.42 -11.52 -12.58
C TRP A 326 4.43 -12.52 -11.42
N ARG A 327 4.49 -12.06 -10.15
CA ARG A 327 4.44 -12.96 -8.99
C ARG A 327 3.20 -13.85 -9.00
N VAL A 328 2.03 -13.27 -9.26
CA VAL A 328 0.77 -14.01 -9.31
C VAL A 328 0.72 -14.98 -10.50
N PHE A 329 1.28 -14.59 -11.66
CA PHE A 329 1.40 -15.47 -12.82
C PHE A 329 2.38 -16.62 -12.57
N SER A 330 3.54 -16.33 -11.99
CA SER A 330 4.65 -17.27 -11.84
C SER A 330 4.29 -18.42 -10.90
N VAL A 331 3.45 -18.15 -9.89
CA VAL A 331 2.86 -19.16 -8.99
C VAL A 331 1.61 -19.84 -9.55
N GLY A 332 1.21 -19.54 -10.79
CA GLY A 332 0.11 -20.22 -11.48
C GLY A 332 -1.31 -19.77 -11.14
N LEU A 333 -1.50 -18.60 -10.52
CA LEU A 333 -2.84 -18.10 -10.15
C LEU A 333 -3.58 -17.39 -11.29
N ILE A 334 -2.85 -16.88 -12.27
CA ILE A 334 -3.44 -16.26 -13.46
C ILE A 334 -2.80 -16.84 -14.72
N GLU A 335 -3.60 -16.94 -15.77
CA GLU A 335 -3.12 -17.35 -17.10
C GLU A 335 -2.26 -16.26 -17.76
N LYS A 336 -1.45 -16.71 -18.72
CA LYS A 336 -0.60 -15.89 -19.58
C LYS A 336 -1.44 -14.88 -20.37
N THR A 337 -0.89 -13.69 -20.60
CA THR A 337 -1.48 -12.73 -21.54
C THR A 337 -1.31 -13.19 -23.00
N ARG A 338 -2.36 -13.12 -23.81
CA ARG A 338 -2.34 -13.60 -25.21
C ARG A 338 -1.77 -12.61 -26.22
N ARG A 339 -0.52 -12.19 -26.08
CA ARG A 339 0.08 -11.29 -27.07
C ARG A 339 1.54 -11.64 -27.36
N GLY A 340 1.75 -12.40 -28.42
CA GLY A 340 3.06 -12.63 -29.05
C GLY A 340 4.13 -13.15 -28.10
N VAL A 341 5.38 -12.98 -28.52
CA VAL A 341 6.55 -13.23 -27.70
C VAL A 341 6.59 -12.21 -26.56
N ILE A 342 6.34 -12.66 -25.34
CA ILE A 342 6.31 -11.81 -24.15
C ILE A 342 7.64 -11.93 -23.40
N PRO A 343 8.42 -10.85 -23.27
CA PRO A 343 9.63 -10.89 -22.47
C PRO A 343 9.27 -11.04 -20.98
N THR A 344 10.05 -11.84 -20.26
CA THR A 344 9.83 -12.11 -18.84
C THR A 344 10.85 -11.37 -17.97
N PRO A 345 10.48 -11.07 -16.72
CA PRO A 345 11.40 -10.43 -15.78
C PRO A 345 12.69 -11.20 -15.45
N ASP A 346 12.70 -12.51 -15.65
CA ASP A 346 13.87 -13.38 -15.45
C ASP A 346 14.79 -13.44 -16.69
N GLY A 347 14.56 -12.57 -17.69
CA GLY A 347 15.38 -12.47 -18.90
C GLY A 347 15.03 -13.45 -20.01
N GLY A 348 13.95 -14.23 -19.83
CA GLY A 348 13.41 -15.14 -20.83
C GLY A 348 12.34 -14.54 -21.73
N PHE A 349 11.65 -15.42 -22.45
CA PHE A 349 10.49 -15.10 -23.27
C PHE A 349 9.43 -16.18 -23.13
N LEU A 350 8.17 -15.78 -23.06
CA LEU A 350 7.03 -16.68 -23.16
C LEU A 350 6.49 -16.62 -24.58
N ASP A 351 6.56 -17.73 -25.30
CA ASP A 351 6.05 -17.83 -26.67
C ASP A 351 4.53 -18.11 -26.67
N SER A 352 3.69 -17.17 -27.16
CA SER A 352 2.23 -17.28 -27.06
C SER A 352 1.63 -18.35 -27.95
N ASP A 353 2.38 -18.75 -28.97
CA ASP A 353 1.85 -19.51 -30.10
C ASP A 353 2.14 -21.01 -30.00
N SER A 354 2.90 -21.44 -28.98
CA SER A 354 3.26 -22.83 -28.70
C SER A 354 2.57 -23.44 -27.49
N ASP A 355 1.74 -22.66 -26.77
CA ASP A 355 1.05 -23.13 -25.57
C ASP A 355 -0.32 -23.72 -25.94
N ASP A 356 -0.32 -24.98 -26.39
CA ASP A 356 -1.52 -25.81 -26.65
C ASP A 356 -2.28 -26.19 -25.37
N SER A 357 -1.93 -25.59 -24.22
CA SER A 357 -2.62 -25.89 -22.97
C SER A 357 -4.08 -25.41 -23.04
N PRO A 358 -5.05 -26.31 -22.76
CA PRO A 358 -6.46 -25.94 -22.80
C PRO A 358 -6.73 -24.84 -21.78
N ARG A 359 -7.49 -23.81 -22.19
CA ARG A 359 -7.91 -22.75 -21.28
C ARG A 359 -8.63 -23.38 -20.09
N LEU A 360 -8.26 -22.95 -18.89
CA LEU A 360 -8.99 -23.38 -17.71
C LEU A 360 -10.40 -22.83 -17.77
N SER A 361 -11.35 -23.66 -17.38
CA SER A 361 -12.71 -23.24 -17.08
C SER A 361 -12.71 -22.26 -15.90
N LEU A 362 -13.79 -21.49 -15.78
CA LEU A 362 -13.98 -20.58 -14.65
C LEU A 362 -13.95 -21.33 -13.31
N GLU A 363 -14.47 -22.56 -13.28
CA GLU A 363 -14.47 -23.44 -12.11
C GLU A 363 -13.05 -23.89 -11.73
N GLU A 364 -12.21 -24.28 -12.71
CA GLU A 364 -10.84 -24.70 -12.44
C GLU A 364 -9.98 -23.55 -11.91
N ASP A 365 -10.08 -22.37 -12.53
CA ASP A 365 -9.37 -21.18 -12.07
C ASP A 365 -9.76 -20.85 -10.63
N ALA A 366 -11.05 -20.83 -10.30
CA ALA A 366 -11.50 -20.51 -8.95
C ALA A 366 -11.17 -21.61 -7.92
N SER A 367 -11.07 -22.87 -8.33
CA SER A 367 -10.60 -23.95 -7.46
C SER A 367 -9.16 -23.71 -6.99
N ILE A 368 -8.30 -23.19 -7.87
CA ILE A 368 -6.92 -22.82 -7.51
C ILE A 368 -6.91 -21.71 -6.46
N TRP A 369 -7.77 -20.69 -6.61
CA TRP A 369 -7.91 -19.61 -5.62
C TRP A 369 -8.41 -20.14 -4.28
N LEU A 370 -9.47 -20.94 -4.28
CA LEU A 370 -10.06 -21.50 -3.07
C LEU A 370 -9.13 -22.46 -2.32
N ALA A 371 -8.33 -23.24 -3.06
CA ALA A 371 -7.36 -24.15 -2.46
C ALA A 371 -6.38 -23.41 -1.55
N MET A 372 -5.89 -22.23 -1.95
CA MET A 372 -4.95 -21.42 -1.14
C MET A 372 -5.52 -21.05 0.23
N VAL A 373 -6.84 -21.01 0.37
CA VAL A 373 -7.53 -20.66 1.62
C VAL A 373 -8.18 -21.88 2.27
N GLY A 374 -7.78 -23.09 1.87
CA GLY A 374 -8.27 -24.35 2.42
C GLY A 374 -9.74 -24.64 2.10
N LYS A 375 -10.23 -24.16 0.96
CA LYS A 375 -11.61 -24.35 0.50
C LYS A 375 -11.63 -25.11 -0.83
N THR A 376 -12.78 -25.71 -1.13
CA THR A 376 -13.05 -26.42 -2.39
C THR A 376 -14.36 -25.92 -2.99
N LEU A 377 -14.49 -25.99 -4.32
CA LEU A 377 -15.75 -25.70 -5.02
C LEU A 377 -16.81 -26.79 -4.82
#